data_AF-A0A957FGV5-F1
#
_entry.id   AF-A0A957FGV5-F1
#
_cell.length_a   1.000
_cell.length_b   1.000
_cell.length_c   1.000
_cell.angle_alpha   90.00
_cell.angle_beta   90.00
_cell.angle_gamma   90.00
#
_symmetry.space_group_name_H-M   'P 1'
#
loop_
_entity.id
_entity.type
_entity.pdbx_description
1 polymer ?
#
loop_
_entity_poly.entity_id
_entity_poly.type
_entity_poly.pdbx_seq_one_letter_code
_entity_poly.pdbx_strand_id
1 'polypeptide(L)'
;ACMTKHFPGGGPQKEGVDPHFEFQKGQAYPGDNFDYHLIPFEAALKANTASIMPYYGVPVDQTDENVAMSYNKAIITGLLREKYGYDGVVCTDWGLITDMVTPDFVWPARAWGVEQLSEAERIKKVIDAGVDQFGGESRPELVVQLVQEGLLSEARIDQSVRRSLRQKFQLGLFDNPFVDADQVPQVLGRADFQAAATVSQKRAMTLLKNQDNLLPLSGQPKLFVKNIDPAAAAQYGTVVATPAEADLALLRLETPWYPLDTPNTFAAGFHHGDLDFKGEAKAEILALLQAVPTIVVINLDRPAVIPEIDREARALLADFGASDTAVLDVIFGRAQPEGKLPFELPASMDAVRQQKEDVPHDSADPLYAFGFGLTFVN
;
A
#
# COMPACT_ATOMS: atom_id res chain seq x y z
N ALA A 1 9.92 -4.51 17.85
CA ALA A 1 10.86 -4.64 16.72
C ALA A 1 10.11 -4.33 15.42
N CYS A 2 10.70 -3.53 14.54
CA CYS A 2 10.12 -3.24 13.22
C CYS A 2 10.74 -4.16 12.16
N MET A 3 9.93 -4.61 11.20
CA MET A 3 10.40 -5.27 9.99
C MET A 3 10.12 -4.36 8.78
N THR A 4 11.18 -3.82 8.16
CA THR A 4 11.06 -2.96 6.99
C THR A 4 10.87 -3.81 5.74
N LYS A 5 9.92 -3.43 4.87
CA LYS A 5 9.51 -4.23 3.71
C LYS A 5 8.95 -3.37 2.56
N HIS A 6 8.93 -3.84 1.31
CA HIS A 6 9.59 -5.07 0.83
C HIS A 6 10.89 -4.69 0.12
N PHE A 7 12.05 -5.11 0.67
CA PHE A 7 13.38 -4.69 0.22
C PHE A 7 13.73 -5.29 -1.16
N PRO A 8 14.41 -4.52 -2.04
CA PRO A 8 14.81 -3.11 -1.97
C PRO A 8 13.78 -2.12 -2.56
N GLY A 9 12.51 -2.49 -2.66
CA GLY A 9 11.45 -1.66 -3.23
C GLY A 9 10.45 -2.51 -3.99
N GLY A 10 9.17 -2.38 -3.65
CA GLY A 10 8.08 -3.15 -4.28
C GLY A 10 7.39 -2.43 -5.44
N GLY A 11 7.59 -1.11 -5.57
CA GLY A 11 6.78 -0.21 -6.39
C GLY A 11 6.83 -0.41 -7.91
N PRO A 12 7.99 -0.71 -8.53
CA PRO A 12 8.12 -0.82 -9.99
C PRO A 12 7.49 -2.07 -10.61
N GLN A 13 6.25 -2.41 -10.24
CA GLN A 13 5.55 -3.56 -10.76
C GLN A 13 5.27 -3.36 -12.26
N LYS A 14 5.76 -4.27 -13.09
CA LYS A 14 5.52 -4.22 -14.53
C LYS A 14 4.01 -4.18 -14.80
N GLU A 15 3.56 -3.24 -15.63
CA GLU A 15 2.13 -3.04 -15.95
C GLU A 15 1.23 -2.71 -14.74
N GLY A 16 1.81 -2.41 -13.57
CA GLY A 16 1.05 -2.15 -12.34
C GLY A 16 0.32 -3.38 -11.77
N VAL A 17 0.82 -4.58 -12.06
CA VAL A 17 0.23 -5.86 -11.61
C VAL A 17 1.05 -6.47 -10.48
N ASP A 18 0.37 -6.87 -9.40
CA ASP A 18 1.03 -7.39 -8.21
C ASP A 18 1.67 -8.78 -8.45
N PRO A 19 2.98 -8.95 -8.17
CA PRO A 19 3.67 -10.22 -8.32
C PRO A 19 3.31 -11.28 -7.26
N HIS A 20 2.30 -11.05 -6.41
CA HIS A 20 1.70 -12.10 -5.58
C HIS A 20 1.19 -13.28 -6.45
N PHE A 21 0.98 -13.03 -7.74
CA PHE A 21 0.35 -13.95 -8.64
C PHE A 21 1.16 -14.17 -9.92
N GLU A 22 0.89 -15.28 -10.59
CA GLU A 22 1.63 -15.73 -11.77
C GLU A 22 1.44 -14.86 -13.03
N PHE A 23 0.48 -13.92 -13.04
CA PHE A 23 0.17 -13.09 -14.20
C PHE A 23 1.35 -12.20 -14.59
N GLN A 24 2.02 -11.62 -13.58
CA GLN A 24 3.13 -10.72 -13.78
C GLN A 24 4.09 -10.80 -12.60
N LYS A 25 5.32 -11.27 -12.84
CA LYS A 25 6.32 -11.54 -11.80
C LYS A 25 7.38 -10.47 -11.71
N GLY A 26 7.51 -9.68 -12.78
CA GLY A 26 8.62 -8.77 -12.99
C GLY A 26 8.38 -7.40 -12.36
N GLN A 27 9.45 -6.82 -11.86
CA GLN A 27 9.58 -5.39 -11.71
C GLN A 27 10.35 -4.81 -12.89
N ALA A 28 9.85 -3.70 -13.42
CA ALA A 28 10.39 -3.02 -14.59
C ALA A 28 11.13 -1.74 -14.17
N TYR A 29 12.28 -1.48 -14.80
CA TYR A 29 13.10 -0.30 -14.54
C TYR A 29 13.43 0.50 -15.81
N PRO A 30 12.42 0.92 -16.61
CA PRO A 30 12.65 1.64 -17.87
C PRO A 30 13.22 3.06 -17.68
N GLY A 31 13.23 3.58 -16.44
CA GLY A 31 13.85 4.83 -16.04
C GLY A 31 15.31 4.73 -15.64
N ASP A 32 15.88 3.52 -15.56
CA ASP A 32 17.21 3.29 -14.97
C ASP A 32 17.30 3.87 -13.54
N ASN A 33 16.23 3.70 -12.76
CA ASN A 33 16.02 4.42 -11.50
C ASN A 33 16.00 3.49 -10.27
N PHE A 34 16.69 2.36 -10.32
CA PHE A 34 16.72 1.38 -9.22
C PHE A 34 17.15 1.99 -7.87
N ASP A 35 18.20 2.82 -7.88
CA ASP A 35 18.74 3.44 -6.65
C ASP A 35 17.72 4.34 -5.92
N TYR A 36 16.77 4.94 -6.65
CA TYR A 36 15.71 5.74 -6.04
C TYR A 36 14.86 4.91 -5.05
N HIS A 37 14.60 3.64 -5.38
CA HIS A 37 13.79 2.74 -4.55
C HIS A 37 14.49 2.33 -3.25
N LEU A 38 15.81 2.55 -3.15
CA LEU A 38 16.60 2.28 -1.95
C LEU A 38 16.45 3.36 -0.87
N ILE A 39 16.07 4.59 -1.23
CA ILE A 39 16.03 5.75 -0.32
C ILE A 39 15.23 5.46 0.97
N PRO A 40 14.03 4.86 0.93
CA PRO A 40 13.29 4.54 2.16
C PRO A 40 14.00 3.52 3.05
N PHE A 41 14.73 2.56 2.45
CA PHE A 41 15.47 1.53 3.18
C PHE A 41 16.74 2.11 3.81
N GLU A 42 17.44 3.02 3.14
CA GLU A 42 18.56 3.75 3.73
C GLU A 42 18.14 4.52 4.99
N ALA A 43 16.97 5.16 4.95
CA ALA A 43 16.39 5.83 6.12
C ALA A 43 16.04 4.82 7.24
N ALA A 44 15.44 3.68 6.89
CA ALA A 44 15.09 2.63 7.86
C ALA A 44 16.32 1.97 8.50
N LEU A 45 17.39 1.76 7.73
CA LEU A 45 18.68 1.26 8.21
C LEU A 45 19.32 2.25 9.18
N LYS A 46 19.33 3.55 8.85
CA LYS A 46 19.77 4.62 9.76
C LYS A 46 18.94 4.69 11.04
N ALA A 47 17.66 4.33 10.98
CA ALA A 47 16.76 4.23 12.13
C ALA A 47 16.91 2.92 12.92
N ASN A 48 17.88 2.05 12.56
CA ASN A 48 18.12 0.75 13.19
C ASN A 48 16.91 -0.20 13.12
N THR A 49 16.30 -0.32 11.93
CA THR A 49 15.27 -1.35 11.71
C THR A 49 15.78 -2.73 12.14
N ALA A 50 14.91 -3.51 12.79
CA ALA A 50 15.32 -4.74 13.45
C ALA A 50 15.34 -5.94 12.50
N SER A 51 14.48 -5.91 11.50
CA SER A 51 14.32 -6.97 10.51
C SER A 51 14.07 -6.37 9.12
N ILE A 52 14.42 -7.10 8.06
CA ILE A 52 14.10 -6.74 6.67
C ILE A 52 13.40 -7.92 6.00
N MET A 53 12.35 -7.60 5.25
CA MET A 53 11.66 -8.56 4.39
C MET A 53 11.92 -8.23 2.92
N PRO A 54 12.64 -9.08 2.17
CA PRO A 54 12.80 -8.90 0.74
C PRO A 54 11.53 -9.27 -0.01
N TYR A 55 11.33 -8.68 -1.18
CA TYR A 55 10.16 -8.94 -1.99
C TYR A 55 10.21 -10.29 -2.72
N TYR A 56 9.07 -10.74 -3.25
CA TYR A 56 8.98 -11.87 -4.17
C TYR A 56 9.03 -11.44 -5.66
N GLY A 57 8.95 -10.14 -5.98
CA GLY A 57 9.11 -9.66 -7.35
C GLY A 57 10.52 -9.90 -7.90
N VAL A 58 10.62 -10.09 -9.22
CA VAL A 58 11.90 -10.26 -9.94
C VAL A 58 12.41 -8.89 -10.39
N PRO A 59 13.57 -8.39 -9.90
CA PRO A 59 14.13 -7.13 -10.34
C PRO A 59 14.80 -7.29 -11.71
N VAL A 60 14.01 -7.19 -12.78
CA VAL A 60 14.44 -7.59 -14.12
C VAL A 60 15.66 -6.77 -14.57
N ASP A 61 16.71 -7.50 -14.94
CA ASP A 61 17.98 -7.00 -15.46
C ASP A 61 18.75 -6.06 -14.51
N GLN A 62 18.40 -6.04 -13.22
CA GLN A 62 19.11 -5.26 -12.20
C GLN A 62 20.29 -6.02 -11.57
N THR A 63 20.40 -7.33 -11.84
CA THR A 63 21.46 -8.20 -11.34
C THR A 63 21.90 -9.19 -12.42
N ASP A 64 22.86 -10.06 -12.10
CA ASP A 64 23.29 -11.15 -12.97
C ASP A 64 22.29 -12.32 -13.06
N GLU A 65 21.23 -12.32 -12.24
CA GLU A 65 20.24 -13.39 -12.20
C GLU A 65 18.80 -12.87 -12.02
N ASN A 66 17.93 -13.14 -13.00
CA ASN A 66 16.51 -12.75 -12.96
C ASN A 66 15.66 -13.71 -12.12
N VAL A 67 15.81 -13.64 -10.80
CA VAL A 67 15.04 -14.38 -9.78
C VAL A 67 14.47 -13.45 -8.74
N ALA A 68 13.42 -13.88 -8.01
CA ALA A 68 12.82 -13.07 -6.96
C ALA A 68 13.86 -12.57 -5.94
N MET A 69 13.66 -11.37 -5.38
CA MET A 69 14.67 -10.73 -4.51
C MET A 69 15.11 -11.58 -3.32
N SER A 70 14.20 -12.39 -2.75
CA SER A 70 14.55 -13.32 -1.67
C SER A 70 15.48 -14.47 -2.09
N TYR A 71 15.53 -14.83 -3.38
CA TYR A 71 16.47 -15.81 -3.93
C TYR A 71 17.75 -15.17 -4.48
N ASN A 72 17.77 -13.84 -4.62
CA ASN A 72 18.81 -13.12 -5.33
C ASN A 72 19.98 -12.76 -4.41
N LYS A 73 21.14 -13.41 -4.59
CA LYS A 73 22.31 -13.20 -3.74
C LYS A 73 22.94 -11.82 -3.92
N ALA A 74 22.90 -11.24 -5.13
CA ALA A 74 23.40 -9.89 -5.37
C ALA A 74 22.59 -8.85 -4.57
N ILE A 75 21.26 -9.03 -4.48
CA ILE A 75 20.38 -8.18 -3.66
C ILE A 75 20.58 -8.41 -2.16
N ILE A 76 20.52 -9.66 -1.70
CA ILE A 76 20.53 -9.95 -0.26
C ILE A 76 21.94 -9.85 0.31
N THR A 77 22.91 -10.58 -0.24
CA THR A 77 24.28 -10.53 0.29
C THR A 77 24.99 -9.27 -0.20
N GLY A 78 25.08 -9.04 -1.51
CA GLY A 78 25.87 -7.95 -2.08
C GLY A 78 25.38 -6.56 -1.66
N LEU A 79 24.09 -6.28 -1.89
CA LEU A 79 23.53 -4.97 -1.60
C LEU A 79 23.22 -4.81 -0.10
N LEU A 80 22.46 -5.72 0.51
CA LEU A 80 22.01 -5.53 1.89
C LEU A 80 23.08 -5.84 2.94
N ARG A 81 23.76 -6.99 2.87
CA ARG A 81 24.76 -7.37 3.88
C ARG A 81 26.09 -6.65 3.70
N GLU A 82 26.60 -6.60 2.47
CA GLU A 82 27.96 -6.10 2.19
C GLU A 82 27.98 -4.59 1.99
N LYS A 83 27.18 -4.04 1.05
CA LYS A 83 27.14 -2.58 0.81
C LYS A 83 26.53 -1.81 1.99
N TYR A 84 25.39 -2.25 2.53
CA TYR A 84 24.74 -1.56 3.65
C TYR A 84 25.17 -2.03 5.05
N GLY A 85 25.96 -3.11 5.17
CA GLY A 85 26.45 -3.59 6.47
C GLY A 85 25.34 -4.12 7.41
N TYR A 86 24.18 -4.50 6.87
CA TYR A 86 23.03 -4.88 7.69
C TYR A 86 23.22 -6.27 8.33
N ASP A 87 23.23 -6.34 9.67
CA ASP A 87 23.39 -7.60 10.44
C ASP A 87 22.14 -8.00 11.25
N GLY A 88 20.98 -7.43 10.92
CA GLY A 88 19.69 -7.84 11.50
C GLY A 88 19.10 -9.08 10.83
N VAL A 89 17.91 -9.51 11.26
CA VAL A 89 17.21 -10.66 10.66
C VAL A 89 16.71 -10.30 9.27
N VAL A 90 16.90 -11.20 8.30
CA VAL A 90 16.21 -11.17 7.00
C VAL A 90 15.22 -12.32 6.93
N CYS A 91 13.95 -12.00 6.69
CA CYS A 91 12.85 -12.95 6.59
C CYS A 91 12.27 -12.89 5.18
N THR A 92 12.05 -14.01 4.49
CA THR A 92 11.32 -13.96 3.21
C THR A 92 9.92 -13.37 3.41
N ASP A 93 9.32 -12.92 2.31
CA ASP A 93 7.86 -12.79 2.25
C ASP A 93 7.18 -14.18 2.30
N TRP A 94 5.86 -14.21 2.17
CA TRP A 94 5.04 -15.38 2.45
C TRP A 94 4.95 -16.32 1.26
N GLY A 95 5.24 -17.61 1.50
CA GLY A 95 4.99 -18.72 0.57
C GLY A 95 5.85 -18.70 -0.69
N LEU A 96 7.16 -18.57 -0.49
CA LEU A 96 8.13 -18.70 -1.58
C LEU A 96 8.50 -20.17 -1.83
N ILE A 97 8.39 -21.05 -0.83
CA ILE A 97 8.87 -22.42 -0.95
C ILE A 97 7.75 -23.37 -1.37
N THR A 98 6.64 -23.34 -0.64
CA THR A 98 5.54 -24.31 -0.79
C THR A 98 4.31 -23.72 -1.48
N ASP A 99 3.63 -24.57 -2.25
CA ASP A 99 2.32 -24.24 -2.80
C ASP A 99 1.29 -24.20 -1.66
N MET A 100 0.40 -23.21 -1.70
CA MET A 100 -0.76 -23.19 -0.80
C MET A 100 -1.89 -23.98 -1.43
N VAL A 101 -2.22 -25.12 -0.84
CA VAL A 101 -3.25 -26.03 -1.35
C VAL A 101 -4.54 -25.84 -0.55
N THR A 102 -5.62 -25.50 -1.25
CA THR A 102 -6.99 -25.53 -0.74
C THR A 102 -7.80 -26.60 -1.50
N PRO A 103 -9.00 -27.00 -1.02
CA PRO A 103 -9.86 -27.90 -1.78
C PRO A 103 -10.25 -27.38 -3.17
N ASP A 104 -10.35 -26.05 -3.32
CA ASP A 104 -10.91 -25.41 -4.51
C ASP A 104 -9.83 -24.92 -5.48
N PHE A 105 -8.62 -24.62 -5.00
CA PHE A 105 -7.50 -24.19 -5.84
C PHE A 105 -6.13 -24.49 -5.20
N VAL A 106 -5.13 -24.66 -6.06
CA VAL A 106 -3.71 -24.63 -5.70
C VAL A 106 -3.19 -23.26 -6.07
N TRP A 107 -2.63 -22.55 -5.08
CA TRP A 107 -1.91 -21.31 -5.31
C TRP A 107 -0.41 -21.58 -5.26
N PRO A 108 0.28 -21.51 -6.41
CA PRO A 108 1.69 -21.82 -6.47
C PRO A 108 2.53 -20.98 -5.53
N ALA A 109 3.64 -21.57 -5.09
CA ALA A 109 4.70 -20.84 -4.43
C ALA A 109 5.14 -19.66 -5.31
N ARG A 110 5.47 -18.52 -4.70
CA ARG A 110 6.02 -17.33 -5.39
C ARG A 110 7.51 -17.55 -5.73
N ALA A 111 7.80 -18.69 -6.35
CA ALA A 111 9.14 -19.18 -6.68
C ALA A 111 9.67 -18.55 -7.98
N TRP A 112 9.46 -17.25 -8.18
CA TRP A 112 9.69 -16.59 -9.46
C TRP A 112 11.16 -16.63 -9.91
N GLY A 113 11.37 -17.16 -11.12
CA GLY A 113 12.69 -17.40 -11.71
C GLY A 113 13.35 -18.72 -11.28
N VAL A 114 12.76 -19.45 -10.34
CA VAL A 114 13.26 -20.72 -9.80
C VAL A 114 12.17 -21.78 -9.67
N GLU A 115 11.11 -21.67 -10.47
CA GLU A 115 9.95 -22.55 -10.42
C GLU A 115 10.32 -24.02 -10.63
N GLN A 116 11.35 -24.28 -11.43
CA GLN A 116 11.91 -25.60 -11.72
C GLN A 116 12.59 -26.28 -10.53
N LEU A 117 13.00 -25.52 -9.50
CA LEU A 117 13.68 -26.07 -8.33
C LEU A 117 12.69 -26.81 -7.44
N SER A 118 13.13 -27.91 -6.85
CA SER A 118 12.45 -28.54 -5.74
C SER A 118 12.40 -27.62 -4.51
N GLU A 119 11.50 -27.89 -3.57
CA GLU A 119 11.40 -27.12 -2.33
C GLU A 119 12.70 -27.07 -1.53
N ALA A 120 13.44 -28.18 -1.47
CA ALA A 120 14.75 -28.23 -0.81
C ALA A 120 15.78 -27.34 -1.53
N GLU A 121 15.80 -27.35 -2.86
CA GLU A 121 16.67 -26.48 -3.65
C GLU A 121 16.29 -24.99 -3.50
N ARG A 122 14.99 -24.66 -3.41
CA ARG A 122 14.50 -23.31 -3.12
C ARG A 122 14.97 -22.84 -1.74
N ILE A 123 14.84 -23.67 -0.70
CA ILE A 123 15.33 -23.37 0.65
C ILE A 123 16.83 -23.12 0.65
N LYS A 124 17.59 -24.01 0.00
CA LYS A 124 19.03 -23.89 -0.12
C LYS A 124 19.41 -22.55 -0.76
N LYS A 125 18.77 -22.19 -1.87
CA LYS A 125 19.04 -20.93 -2.59
C LYS A 125 18.75 -19.70 -1.73
N VAL A 126 17.64 -19.69 -0.98
CA VAL A 126 17.29 -18.59 -0.04
C VAL A 126 18.34 -18.44 1.07
N ILE A 127 18.78 -19.55 1.67
CA ILE A 127 19.81 -19.52 2.72
C ILE A 127 21.16 -19.08 2.15
N ASP A 128 21.54 -19.56 0.97
CA ASP A 128 22.78 -19.16 0.28
C ASP A 128 22.77 -17.70 -0.17
N ALA A 129 21.58 -17.13 -0.43
CA ALA A 129 21.42 -15.71 -0.73
C ALA A 129 21.66 -14.81 0.50
N GLY A 130 21.51 -15.34 1.72
CA GLY A 130 21.77 -14.61 2.98
C GLY A 130 20.54 -14.34 3.84
N VAL A 131 19.40 -14.97 3.53
CA VAL A 131 18.17 -14.92 4.33
C VAL A 131 18.30 -15.79 5.58
N ASP A 132 17.66 -15.38 6.67
CA ASP A 132 17.75 -16.04 7.98
C ASP A 132 16.47 -16.81 8.37
N GLN A 133 15.32 -16.37 7.86
CA GLN A 133 13.99 -16.88 8.24
C GLN A 133 13.07 -16.99 7.02
N PHE A 134 12.13 -17.93 7.07
CA PHE A 134 11.10 -18.13 6.04
C PHE A 134 9.73 -17.67 6.55
N GLY A 135 9.07 -16.79 5.80
CA GLY A 135 7.72 -16.31 6.06
C GLY A 135 6.67 -17.28 5.53
N GLY A 136 5.70 -17.66 6.36
CA GLY A 136 4.57 -18.49 5.96
C GLY A 136 4.91 -19.96 5.63
N GLU A 137 6.09 -20.45 5.99
CA GLU A 137 6.54 -21.83 5.71
C GLU A 137 6.46 -22.74 6.94
N SER A 138 6.22 -24.03 6.71
CA SER A 138 5.96 -25.03 7.76
C SER A 138 6.82 -26.30 7.65
N ARG A 139 7.82 -26.31 6.77
CA ARG A 139 8.64 -27.49 6.44
C ARG A 139 10.11 -27.39 6.93
N PRO A 140 10.39 -27.27 8.24
CA PRO A 140 11.75 -27.15 8.75
C PRO A 140 12.60 -28.40 8.50
N GLU A 141 11.98 -29.57 8.28
CA GLU A 141 12.67 -30.82 7.98
C GLU A 141 13.54 -30.75 6.72
N LEU A 142 13.20 -29.88 5.77
CA LEU A 142 13.99 -29.67 4.55
C LEU A 142 15.33 -28.98 4.85
N VAL A 143 15.39 -28.06 5.82
CA VAL A 143 16.66 -27.48 6.28
C VAL A 143 17.52 -28.55 6.95
N VAL A 144 16.90 -29.41 7.78
CA VAL A 144 17.60 -30.52 8.44
C VAL A 144 18.17 -31.49 7.41
N GLN A 145 17.39 -31.86 6.40
CA GLN A 145 17.83 -32.69 5.29
C GLN A 145 19.07 -32.11 4.60
N LEU A 146 19.02 -30.83 4.21
CA LEU A 146 20.14 -30.17 3.53
C LEU A 146 21.42 -30.13 4.37
N VAL A 147 21.31 -30.00 5.70
CA VAL A 147 22.47 -30.08 6.60
C VAL A 147 23.02 -31.50 6.68
N GLN A 148 22.16 -32.50 6.82
CA GLN A 148 22.55 -33.92 6.87
C GLN A 148 23.21 -34.40 5.57
N GLU A 149 22.75 -33.89 4.44
CA GLU A 149 23.33 -34.15 3.11
C GLU A 149 24.62 -33.35 2.84
N GLY A 150 25.02 -32.46 3.75
CA GLY A 150 26.22 -31.62 3.61
C GLY A 150 26.06 -30.48 2.59
N LEU A 151 24.83 -30.20 2.13
CA LEU A 151 24.52 -29.12 1.20
C LEU A 151 24.42 -27.76 1.90
N LEU A 152 24.13 -27.74 3.21
CA LEU A 152 24.23 -26.57 4.08
C LEU A 152 25.13 -26.87 5.27
N SER A 153 25.98 -25.92 5.66
CA SER A 153 26.81 -26.07 6.87
C SER A 153 26.05 -25.64 8.12
N GLU A 154 26.30 -26.31 9.25
CA GLU A 154 25.78 -25.88 10.56
C GLU A 154 26.21 -24.43 10.86
N ALA A 155 27.45 -24.07 10.53
CA ALA A 155 27.95 -22.71 10.72
C ALA A 155 27.13 -21.64 9.96
N ARG A 156 26.58 -21.96 8.78
CA ARG A 156 25.68 -21.04 8.07
C ARG A 156 24.34 -20.91 8.79
N ILE A 157 23.80 -22.00 9.33
CA ILE A 157 22.57 -21.97 10.12
C ILE A 157 22.77 -21.21 11.43
N ASP A 158 23.90 -21.41 12.11
CA ASP A 158 24.27 -20.69 13.33
C ASP A 158 24.30 -19.17 13.16
N GLN A 159 24.65 -18.68 11.98
CA GLN A 159 24.57 -17.24 11.67
C GLN A 159 23.11 -16.74 11.75
N SER A 160 22.18 -17.43 11.11
CA SER A 160 20.75 -17.11 11.13
C SER A 160 20.17 -17.20 12.54
N VAL A 161 20.54 -18.27 13.28
CA VAL A 161 20.09 -18.49 14.66
C VAL A 161 20.63 -17.38 15.57
N ARG A 162 21.89 -16.99 15.45
CA ARG A 162 22.48 -15.91 16.25
C ARG A 162 21.76 -14.58 16.06
N ARG A 163 21.39 -14.21 14.82
CA ARG A 163 20.62 -12.99 14.54
C ARG A 163 19.23 -13.03 15.18
N SER A 164 18.53 -14.15 14.99
CA SER A 164 17.20 -14.37 15.60
C SER A 164 17.25 -14.33 17.13
N LEU A 165 18.22 -15.01 17.75
CA LEU A 165 18.40 -15.00 19.21
C LEU A 165 18.77 -13.62 19.73
N ARG A 166 19.68 -12.89 19.05
CA ARG A 166 20.04 -11.51 19.42
C ARG A 166 18.81 -10.62 19.48
N GLN A 167 17.92 -10.70 18.49
CA GLN A 167 16.67 -9.93 18.48
C GLN A 167 15.76 -10.32 19.65
N LYS A 168 15.63 -11.62 19.95
CA LYS A 168 14.84 -12.09 21.12
C LYS A 168 15.41 -11.59 22.45
N PHE A 169 16.74 -11.55 22.60
CA PHE A 169 17.40 -10.95 23.77
C PHE A 169 17.16 -9.44 23.86
N GLN A 170 17.29 -8.70 22.74
CA GLN A 170 17.00 -7.26 22.71
C GLN A 170 15.56 -6.92 23.07
N LEU A 171 14.62 -7.81 22.75
CA LEU A 171 13.21 -7.69 23.12
C LEU A 171 12.91 -8.09 24.58
N GLY A 172 13.89 -8.61 25.31
CA GLY A 172 13.71 -9.08 26.70
C GLY A 172 12.88 -10.36 26.82
N LEU A 173 12.72 -11.13 25.74
CA LEU A 173 11.83 -12.30 25.74
C LEU A 173 12.35 -13.46 26.61
N PHE A 174 13.63 -13.47 26.97
CA PHE A 174 14.17 -14.44 27.92
C PHE A 174 13.93 -14.05 29.38
N ASP A 175 13.67 -12.77 29.65
CA ASP A 175 13.42 -12.24 30.98
C ASP A 175 11.90 -12.11 31.26
N ASN A 176 11.14 -11.64 30.26
CA ASN A 176 9.69 -11.46 30.33
C ASN A 176 9.00 -11.92 29.03
N PRO A 177 8.79 -13.24 28.85
CA PRO A 177 8.25 -13.80 27.59
C PRO A 177 6.76 -13.57 27.35
N PHE A 178 5.99 -13.20 28.38
CA PHE A 178 4.53 -13.18 28.34
C PHE A 178 3.96 -11.78 28.58
N VAL A 179 2.77 -11.55 28.03
CA VAL A 179 1.96 -10.34 28.27
C VAL A 179 0.82 -10.65 29.24
N ASP A 180 0.36 -9.64 29.97
CA ASP A 180 -0.84 -9.73 30.80
C ASP A 180 -2.09 -9.45 29.96
N ALA A 181 -2.86 -10.49 29.67
CA ALA A 181 -4.08 -10.40 28.87
C ALA A 181 -5.21 -9.64 29.60
N ASP A 182 -5.17 -9.53 30.93
CA ASP A 182 -6.15 -8.78 31.72
C ASP A 182 -5.97 -7.26 31.54
N GLN A 183 -4.87 -6.80 30.94
CA GLN A 183 -4.62 -5.39 30.58
C GLN A 183 -5.25 -4.97 29.24
N VAL A 184 -5.81 -5.91 28.48
CA VAL A 184 -6.35 -5.62 27.14
C VAL A 184 -7.44 -4.54 27.19
N PRO A 185 -8.43 -4.57 28.11
CA PRO A 185 -9.47 -3.54 28.18
C PRO A 185 -8.95 -2.12 28.50
N GLN A 186 -7.78 -2.01 29.14
CA GLN A 186 -7.15 -0.75 29.53
C GLN A 186 -6.31 -0.17 28.39
N VAL A 187 -5.87 -1.01 27.44
CA VAL A 187 -4.97 -0.62 26.34
C VAL A 187 -5.74 -0.44 25.02
N LEU A 188 -6.66 -1.34 24.70
CA LEU A 188 -7.43 -1.29 23.46
C LEU A 188 -8.60 -0.30 23.58
N GLY A 189 -8.84 0.47 22.51
CA GLY A 189 -9.98 1.37 22.43
C GLY A 189 -9.91 2.59 23.35
N ARG A 190 -8.72 2.95 23.86
CA ARG A 190 -8.56 4.14 24.70
C ARG A 190 -9.01 5.41 23.97
N ALA A 191 -9.69 6.29 24.70
CA ALA A 191 -10.22 7.53 24.16
C ALA A 191 -9.14 8.48 23.61
N ASP A 192 -7.94 8.51 24.23
CA ASP A 192 -6.83 9.34 23.76
C ASP A 192 -6.23 8.84 22.44
N PHE A 193 -6.15 7.53 22.24
CA PHE A 193 -5.75 6.93 20.95
C PHE A 193 -6.79 7.18 19.86
N GLN A 194 -8.08 7.07 20.18
CA GLN A 194 -9.16 7.40 19.25
C GLN A 194 -9.17 8.89 18.88
N ALA A 195 -8.90 9.78 19.83
CA ALA A 195 -8.77 11.20 19.59
C ALA A 195 -7.56 11.51 18.68
N ALA A 196 -6.41 10.89 18.94
CA ALA A 196 -5.24 11.02 18.08
C ALA A 196 -5.50 10.50 16.66
N ALA A 197 -6.18 9.35 16.51
CA ALA A 197 -6.58 8.81 15.22
C ALA A 197 -7.53 9.76 14.46
N THR A 198 -8.50 10.35 15.17
CA THR A 198 -9.44 11.33 14.60
C THR A 198 -8.72 12.58 14.10
N VAL A 199 -7.76 13.10 14.88
CA VAL A 199 -6.93 14.23 14.46
C VAL A 199 -6.11 13.87 13.21
N SER A 200 -5.49 12.69 13.18
CA SER A 200 -4.70 12.25 12.02
C SER A 200 -5.55 12.16 10.73
N GLN A 201 -6.77 11.62 10.81
CA GLN A 201 -7.68 11.55 9.65
C GLN A 201 -8.01 12.94 9.10
N LYS A 202 -8.33 13.90 9.97
CA LYS A 202 -8.67 15.28 9.57
C LYS A 202 -7.48 15.97 8.90
N ARG A 203 -6.29 15.83 9.48
CA ARG A 203 -5.06 16.45 8.96
C ARG A 203 -4.60 15.84 7.64
N ALA A 204 -4.89 14.56 7.40
CA ALA A 204 -4.58 13.88 6.14
C ALA A 204 -5.50 14.33 4.98
N MET A 205 -6.63 14.96 5.26
CA MET A 205 -7.57 15.44 4.25
C MET A 205 -6.90 16.48 3.34
N THR A 206 -6.92 16.22 2.04
CA THR A 206 -6.26 17.07 1.04
C THR A 206 -7.31 17.78 0.21
N LEU A 207 -7.38 19.12 0.29
CA LEU A 207 -8.30 19.91 -0.53
C LEU A 207 -7.71 20.11 -1.93
N LEU A 208 -8.37 19.60 -2.96
CA LEU A 208 -7.90 19.66 -4.34
C LEU A 208 -8.48 20.84 -5.11
N LYS A 209 -9.80 21.07 -4.96
CA LYS A 209 -10.52 22.17 -5.60
C LYS A 209 -11.44 22.85 -4.59
N ASN A 210 -11.52 24.18 -4.64
CA ASN A 210 -12.48 24.95 -3.86
C ASN A 210 -13.00 26.15 -4.68
N GLN A 211 -13.99 25.90 -5.53
CA GLN A 211 -14.54 26.93 -6.41
C GLN A 211 -15.26 28.01 -5.60
N ASP A 212 -15.03 29.27 -5.95
CA ASP A 212 -15.66 30.45 -5.33
C ASP A 212 -15.52 30.51 -3.80
N ASN A 213 -14.49 29.84 -3.25
CA ASN A 213 -14.27 29.66 -1.81
C ASN A 213 -15.50 29.08 -1.08
N LEU A 214 -16.17 28.10 -1.70
CA LEU A 214 -17.34 27.42 -1.12
C LEU A 214 -17.06 26.82 0.26
N LEU A 215 -15.90 26.18 0.44
CA LEU A 215 -15.49 25.59 1.71
C LEU A 215 -14.64 26.56 2.55
N PRO A 216 -14.83 26.57 3.89
CA PRO A 216 -15.72 25.68 4.65
C PRO A 216 -17.20 26.09 4.56
N LEU A 217 -18.10 25.10 4.59
CA LEU A 217 -19.54 25.36 4.67
C LEU A 217 -19.93 25.96 6.01
N SER A 218 -20.98 26.79 6.01
CA SER A 218 -21.58 27.36 7.21
C SER A 218 -23.10 27.19 7.22
N GLY A 219 -23.72 27.32 8.40
CA GLY A 219 -25.18 27.15 8.56
C GLY A 219 -25.61 25.69 8.61
N GLN A 220 -26.88 25.44 8.24
CA GLN A 220 -27.47 24.09 8.14
C GLN A 220 -28.11 23.89 6.76
N PRO A 221 -27.29 23.72 5.71
CA PRO A 221 -27.79 23.54 4.34
C PRO A 221 -28.63 22.26 4.22
N LYS A 222 -29.48 22.20 3.20
CA LYS A 222 -30.10 20.96 2.76
C LYS A 222 -29.09 20.13 1.98
N LEU A 223 -28.82 18.93 2.46
CA LEU A 223 -27.77 18.04 1.95
C LEU A 223 -28.40 16.83 1.28
N PHE A 224 -28.07 16.60 0.01
CA PHE A 224 -28.19 15.25 -0.55
C PHE A 224 -26.87 14.52 -0.32
N VAL A 225 -26.89 13.32 0.26
CA VAL A 225 -25.66 12.55 0.50
C VAL A 225 -25.67 11.23 -0.25
N LYS A 226 -24.54 10.89 -0.90
CA LYS A 226 -24.31 9.58 -1.53
C LYS A 226 -22.97 9.03 -1.02
N ASN A 227 -23.00 7.78 -0.53
CA ASN A 227 -21.87 7.07 0.09
C ASN A 227 -21.28 7.75 1.34
N ILE A 228 -22.10 8.51 2.06
CA ILE A 228 -21.78 9.08 3.37
C ILE A 228 -22.93 8.70 4.29
N ASP A 229 -22.64 8.31 5.53
CA ASP A 229 -23.66 8.02 6.54
C ASP A 229 -24.61 9.23 6.72
N PRO A 230 -25.91 9.08 6.38
CA PRO A 230 -26.89 10.14 6.57
C PRO A 230 -27.00 10.61 8.02
N ALA A 231 -26.79 9.73 9.00
CA ALA A 231 -26.86 10.09 10.42
C ALA A 231 -25.68 10.99 10.83
N ALA A 232 -24.49 10.77 10.25
CA ALA A 232 -23.35 11.66 10.44
C ALA A 232 -23.62 13.02 9.78
N ALA A 233 -24.09 13.04 8.53
CA ALA A 233 -24.39 14.27 7.79
C ALA A 233 -25.50 15.12 8.45
N ALA A 234 -26.50 14.48 9.07
CA ALA A 234 -27.59 15.15 9.78
C ALA A 234 -27.12 15.99 10.99
N GLN A 235 -25.87 15.80 11.47
CA GLN A 235 -25.28 16.63 12.52
C GLN A 235 -24.74 17.99 12.00
N TYR A 236 -24.75 18.18 10.68
CA TYR A 236 -24.18 19.36 10.01
C TYR A 236 -25.19 20.10 9.14
N GLY A 237 -26.24 19.43 8.66
CA GLY A 237 -27.29 20.02 7.83
C GLY A 237 -28.56 19.18 7.82
N THR A 238 -29.55 19.60 7.03
CA THR A 238 -30.80 18.85 6.85
C THR A 238 -30.64 17.87 5.70
N VAL A 239 -30.58 16.57 5.97
CA VAL A 239 -30.49 15.56 4.91
C VAL A 239 -31.81 15.44 4.16
N VAL A 240 -31.78 15.53 2.83
CA VAL A 240 -32.95 15.43 1.94
C VAL A 240 -32.86 14.18 1.06
N ALA A 241 -34.02 13.75 0.55
CA ALA A 241 -34.14 12.48 -0.17
C ALA A 241 -33.67 12.56 -1.63
N THR A 242 -33.78 13.73 -2.26
CA THR A 242 -33.48 13.90 -3.69
C THR A 242 -32.52 15.06 -3.93
N PRO A 243 -31.68 14.99 -4.99
CA PRO A 243 -30.81 16.11 -5.37
C PRO A 243 -31.55 17.43 -5.64
N ALA A 244 -32.79 17.36 -6.12
CA ALA A 244 -33.61 18.53 -6.45
C ALA A 244 -34.08 19.33 -5.21
N GLU A 245 -34.10 18.70 -4.04
CA GLU A 245 -34.46 19.34 -2.76
C GLU A 245 -33.25 19.94 -2.04
N ALA A 246 -32.04 19.62 -2.49
CA ALA A 246 -30.80 19.95 -1.82
C ALA A 246 -30.26 21.32 -2.26
N ASP A 247 -29.64 22.04 -1.32
CA ASP A 247 -28.82 23.21 -1.65
C ASP A 247 -27.49 22.76 -2.27
N LEU A 248 -26.97 21.63 -1.79
CA LEU A 248 -25.77 20.98 -2.31
C LEU A 248 -25.78 19.46 -2.06
N ALA A 249 -25.00 18.73 -2.85
CA ALA A 249 -24.72 17.32 -2.62
C ALA A 249 -23.33 17.08 -2.02
N LEU A 250 -23.24 16.07 -1.15
CA LEU A 250 -21.99 15.48 -0.69
C LEU A 250 -21.87 14.09 -1.30
N LEU A 251 -20.89 13.91 -2.18
CA LEU A 251 -20.63 12.64 -2.87
C LEU A 251 -19.28 12.09 -2.42
N ARG A 252 -19.28 10.91 -1.82
CA ARG A 252 -18.05 10.18 -1.51
C ARG A 252 -17.81 9.07 -2.54
N LEU A 253 -16.59 8.98 -3.05
CA LEU A 253 -16.20 8.04 -4.09
C LEU A 253 -15.02 7.19 -3.61
N GLU A 254 -15.03 5.92 -4.00
CA GLU A 254 -13.84 5.08 -3.96
C GLU A 254 -13.07 5.25 -5.26
N THR A 255 -11.74 5.13 -5.22
CA THR A 255 -10.94 5.14 -6.46
C THR A 255 -11.35 3.96 -7.34
N PRO A 256 -11.60 4.18 -8.64
CA PRO A 256 -11.99 3.10 -9.55
C PRO A 256 -10.83 2.11 -9.74
N TRP A 257 -11.21 0.86 -9.95
CA TRP A 257 -10.29 -0.22 -10.31
C TRP A 257 -11.07 -1.27 -11.09
N TYR A 258 -10.33 -2.11 -11.82
CA TYR A 258 -10.90 -3.16 -12.64
C TYR A 258 -10.13 -4.46 -12.39
N PRO A 259 -10.81 -5.53 -11.93
CA PRO A 259 -10.16 -6.80 -11.65
C PRO A 259 -9.54 -7.36 -12.93
N LEU A 260 -8.40 -8.02 -12.79
CA LEU A 260 -7.87 -8.87 -13.85
C LEU A 260 -8.78 -10.10 -14.02
N ASP A 261 -8.86 -10.62 -15.24
CA ASP A 261 -9.59 -11.86 -15.52
C ASP A 261 -8.81 -13.05 -14.94
N THR A 262 -9.29 -13.62 -13.84
CA THR A 262 -8.61 -14.69 -13.12
C THR A 262 -9.59 -15.57 -12.34
N PRO A 263 -9.38 -16.90 -12.31
CA PRO A 263 -10.16 -17.80 -11.46
C PRO A 263 -9.79 -17.68 -9.98
N ASN A 264 -8.68 -17.02 -9.64
CA ASN A 264 -8.26 -16.82 -8.25
C ASN A 264 -9.05 -15.67 -7.61
N THR A 265 -10.01 -16.01 -6.74
CA THR A 265 -10.89 -15.02 -6.07
C THR A 265 -10.13 -14.05 -5.18
N PHE A 266 -8.99 -14.44 -4.62
CA PHE A 266 -8.13 -13.53 -3.88
C PHE A 266 -7.51 -12.48 -4.82
N ALA A 267 -7.00 -12.91 -5.96
CA ALA A 267 -6.45 -12.00 -6.98
C ALA A 267 -7.50 -11.07 -7.61
N ALA A 268 -8.72 -11.57 -7.79
CA ALA A 268 -9.83 -10.76 -8.29
C ALA A 268 -10.20 -9.61 -7.35
N GLY A 269 -9.81 -9.67 -6.08
CA GLY A 269 -9.98 -8.60 -5.09
C GLY A 269 -8.87 -7.55 -5.08
N PHE A 270 -7.79 -7.73 -5.85
CA PHE A 270 -6.71 -6.74 -5.90
C PHE A 270 -7.10 -5.60 -6.83
N HIS A 271 -6.94 -4.38 -6.33
CA HIS A 271 -7.18 -3.17 -7.10
C HIS A 271 -6.10 -3.08 -8.19
N HIS A 272 -6.46 -3.50 -9.40
CA HIS A 272 -5.65 -3.45 -10.62
C HIS A 272 -6.37 -2.64 -11.71
N GLY A 273 -5.75 -2.55 -12.88
CA GLY A 273 -6.38 -2.00 -14.08
C GLY A 273 -6.52 -0.48 -14.05
N ASP A 274 -7.42 0.00 -14.91
CA ASP A 274 -7.58 1.42 -15.19
C ASP A 274 -8.04 2.22 -13.96
N LEU A 275 -7.62 3.48 -13.92
CA LEU A 275 -7.74 4.41 -12.80
C LEU A 275 -8.86 5.45 -13.02
N ASP A 276 -9.66 5.32 -14.09
CA ASP A 276 -10.78 6.21 -14.43
C ASP A 276 -12.15 5.53 -14.24
N PHE A 277 -13.17 6.32 -13.92
CA PHE A 277 -14.55 5.84 -13.92
C PHE A 277 -15.03 5.63 -15.36
N LYS A 278 -15.80 4.57 -15.61
CA LYS A 278 -16.34 4.22 -16.94
C LYS A 278 -17.84 3.95 -16.91
N GLY A 279 -18.43 3.95 -18.11
CA GLY A 279 -19.80 3.50 -18.35
C GLY A 279 -20.85 4.21 -17.49
N GLU A 280 -21.81 3.42 -16.99
CA GLU A 280 -22.94 3.90 -16.18
C GLU A 280 -22.48 4.59 -14.90
N ALA A 281 -21.47 4.06 -14.20
CA ALA A 281 -20.96 4.67 -12.98
C ALA A 281 -20.45 6.10 -13.22
N LYS A 282 -19.68 6.32 -14.31
CA LYS A 282 -19.24 7.66 -14.70
C LYS A 282 -20.44 8.56 -15.04
N ALA A 283 -21.39 8.04 -15.81
CA ALA A 283 -22.56 8.80 -16.24
C ALA A 283 -23.43 9.25 -15.05
N GLU A 284 -23.65 8.38 -14.05
CA GLU A 284 -24.37 8.72 -12.83
C GLU A 284 -23.68 9.80 -12.00
N ILE A 285 -22.35 9.72 -11.86
CA ILE A 285 -21.57 10.73 -11.12
C ILE A 285 -21.74 12.08 -11.81
N LEU A 286 -21.49 12.15 -13.11
CA LEU A 286 -21.58 13.41 -13.85
C LEU A 286 -23.00 13.97 -13.88
N ALA A 287 -24.02 13.11 -13.98
CA ALA A 287 -25.41 13.53 -13.92
C ALA A 287 -25.75 14.20 -12.57
N LEU A 288 -25.25 13.67 -11.45
CA LEU A 288 -25.43 14.29 -10.13
C LEU A 288 -24.73 15.66 -10.06
N LEU A 289 -23.46 15.72 -10.49
CA LEU A 289 -22.66 16.94 -10.45
C LEU A 289 -23.28 18.07 -11.30
N GLN A 290 -23.93 17.72 -12.40
CA GLN A 290 -24.64 18.65 -13.27
C GLN A 290 -26.01 19.07 -12.73
N ALA A 291 -26.67 18.21 -11.94
CA ALA A 291 -28.00 18.47 -11.40
C ALA A 291 -27.97 19.40 -10.16
N VAL A 292 -26.94 19.29 -9.32
CA VAL A 292 -26.83 20.04 -8.06
C VAL A 292 -25.37 20.38 -7.74
N PRO A 293 -25.06 21.57 -7.20
CA PRO A 293 -23.74 21.89 -6.67
C PRO A 293 -23.21 20.76 -5.77
N THR A 294 -22.11 20.12 -6.16
CA THR A 294 -21.62 18.92 -5.47
C THR A 294 -20.21 19.13 -4.92
N ILE A 295 -20.01 18.77 -3.65
CA ILE A 295 -18.70 18.56 -3.04
C ILE A 295 -18.38 17.08 -3.18
N VAL A 296 -17.27 16.77 -3.85
CA VAL A 296 -16.80 15.40 -4.03
C VAL A 296 -15.66 15.12 -3.07
N VAL A 297 -15.71 13.97 -2.41
CA VAL A 297 -14.62 13.42 -1.61
C VAL A 297 -14.24 12.09 -2.21
N ILE A 298 -12.97 11.89 -2.54
CA ILE A 298 -12.49 10.61 -3.09
C ILE A 298 -11.50 9.96 -2.14
N ASN A 299 -11.74 8.70 -1.76
CA ASN A 299 -10.77 7.89 -1.05
C ASN A 299 -9.68 7.43 -2.03
N LEU A 300 -8.47 7.95 -1.88
CA LEU A 300 -7.33 7.68 -2.76
C LEU A 300 -6.42 6.61 -2.18
N ASP A 301 -6.71 5.35 -2.48
CA ASP A 301 -5.76 4.24 -2.30
C ASP A 301 -4.80 4.08 -3.50
N ARG A 302 -5.09 4.76 -4.61
CA ARG A 302 -4.32 4.83 -5.86
C ARG A 302 -4.55 6.18 -6.58
N PRO A 303 -3.69 6.55 -7.56
CA PRO A 303 -3.80 7.82 -8.26
C PRO A 303 -4.95 7.84 -9.29
N ALA A 304 -6.15 8.27 -8.87
CA ALA A 304 -7.34 8.32 -9.71
C ALA A 304 -7.21 9.31 -10.90
N VAL A 305 -7.76 8.92 -12.06
CA VAL A 305 -7.90 9.76 -13.26
C VAL A 305 -9.33 10.31 -13.32
N ILE A 306 -9.49 11.58 -12.94
CA ILE A 306 -10.80 12.19 -12.70
C ILE A 306 -10.99 13.61 -13.29
N PRO A 307 -10.50 13.93 -14.51
CA PRO A 307 -10.54 15.29 -15.05
C PRO A 307 -11.98 15.83 -15.26
N GLU A 308 -12.96 14.98 -15.57
CA GLU A 308 -14.34 15.43 -15.71
C GLU A 308 -15.02 15.69 -14.37
N ILE A 309 -14.73 14.88 -13.35
CA ILE A 309 -15.24 15.11 -11.99
C ILE A 309 -14.63 16.39 -11.42
N ASP A 310 -13.32 16.58 -11.60
CA ASP A 310 -12.65 17.82 -11.23
C ASP A 310 -13.32 19.04 -11.84
N ARG A 311 -13.59 19.01 -13.15
CA ARG A 311 -14.22 20.13 -13.87
C ARG A 311 -15.59 20.49 -13.29
N GLU A 312 -16.44 19.49 -13.07
CA GLU A 312 -17.86 19.69 -12.71
C GLU A 312 -18.07 19.89 -11.19
N ALA A 313 -17.19 19.35 -10.33
CA ALA A 313 -17.33 19.49 -8.88
C ALA A 313 -17.12 20.94 -8.41
N ARG A 314 -17.88 21.38 -7.40
CA ARG A 314 -17.70 22.71 -6.79
C ARG A 314 -16.55 22.73 -5.80
N ALA A 315 -16.35 21.63 -5.08
CA ALA A 315 -15.15 21.37 -4.33
C ALA A 315 -14.78 19.89 -4.44
N LEU A 316 -13.48 19.60 -4.34
CA LEU A 316 -12.93 18.25 -4.42
C LEU A 316 -11.94 18.06 -3.28
N LEU A 317 -12.12 17.01 -2.49
CA LEU A 317 -11.19 16.59 -1.45
C LEU A 317 -10.73 15.15 -1.71
N ALA A 318 -9.51 14.85 -1.30
CA ALA A 318 -9.00 13.49 -1.19
C ALA A 318 -8.86 13.08 0.27
N ASP A 319 -9.34 11.88 0.57
CA ASP A 319 -9.12 11.18 1.84
C ASP A 319 -8.35 9.87 1.63
N PHE A 320 -7.95 9.23 2.72
CA PHE A 320 -7.13 8.01 2.72
C PHE A 320 -7.70 6.98 3.72
N GLY A 321 -9.02 6.74 3.63
CA GLY A 321 -9.75 5.87 4.55
C GLY A 321 -10.26 6.62 5.79
N ALA A 322 -10.62 7.89 5.65
CA ALA A 322 -11.16 8.69 6.76
C ALA A 322 -12.57 8.24 7.16
N SER A 323 -12.97 8.51 8.40
CA SER A 323 -14.37 8.38 8.81
C SER A 323 -15.21 9.52 8.22
N ASP A 324 -16.51 9.27 8.03
CA ASP A 324 -17.46 10.30 7.53
C ASP A 324 -17.49 11.53 8.43
N THR A 325 -17.37 11.36 9.75
CA THR A 325 -17.31 12.48 10.69
C THR A 325 -16.05 13.33 10.48
N ALA A 326 -14.88 12.71 10.23
CA ALA A 326 -13.65 13.45 9.94
C ALA A 326 -13.75 14.24 8.62
N VAL A 327 -14.35 13.63 7.58
CA VAL A 327 -14.64 14.30 6.31
C VAL A 327 -15.54 15.52 6.52
N LEU A 328 -16.67 15.33 7.21
CA LEU A 328 -17.64 16.39 7.47
C LEU A 328 -17.06 17.49 8.37
N ASP A 329 -16.25 17.16 9.38
CA ASP A 329 -15.56 18.15 10.20
C ASP A 329 -14.68 19.08 9.36
N VAL A 330 -13.99 18.58 8.34
CA VAL A 330 -13.21 19.41 7.42
C VAL A 330 -14.12 20.23 6.51
N ILE A 331 -15.13 19.62 5.87
CA ILE A 331 -16.07 20.32 4.97
C ILE A 331 -16.76 21.50 5.67
N PHE A 332 -17.10 21.36 6.95
CA PHE A 332 -17.78 22.39 7.75
C PHE A 332 -16.82 23.24 8.60
N GLY A 333 -15.51 23.18 8.34
CA GLY A 333 -14.52 24.05 8.97
C GLY A 333 -14.29 23.82 10.46
N ARG A 334 -14.76 22.69 11.02
CA ARG A 334 -14.40 22.24 12.38
C ARG A 334 -12.96 21.72 12.45
N ALA A 335 -12.37 21.44 11.29
CA ALA A 335 -10.95 21.19 11.10
C ALA A 335 -10.45 21.80 9.78
N GLN A 336 -9.15 22.02 9.68
CA GLN A 336 -8.50 22.54 8.48
C GLN A 336 -7.99 21.38 7.60
N PRO A 337 -8.08 21.47 6.26
CA PRO A 337 -7.38 20.56 5.38
C PRO A 337 -5.88 20.92 5.41
N GLU A 338 -5.06 19.99 5.92
CA GLU A 338 -3.59 20.14 5.99
C GLU A 338 -2.87 19.21 5.00
N GLY A 339 -3.60 18.24 4.43
CA GLY A 339 -3.05 17.19 3.61
C GLY A 339 -2.44 17.71 2.31
N LYS A 340 -1.43 16.97 1.84
CA LYS A 340 -0.80 17.14 0.54
C LYS A 340 -0.79 15.78 -0.14
N LEU A 341 -1.02 15.76 -1.44
CA LEU A 341 -1.03 14.52 -2.20
C LEU A 341 0.33 13.81 -2.12
N PRO A 342 0.36 12.52 -1.72
CA PRO A 342 1.59 11.72 -1.66
C PRO A 342 2.04 11.19 -3.03
N PHE A 343 1.20 11.36 -4.06
CA PHE A 343 1.47 11.04 -5.47
C PHE A 343 0.73 12.03 -6.36
N GLU A 344 1.15 12.17 -7.61
CA GLU A 344 0.40 12.97 -8.58
C GLU A 344 -0.89 12.25 -9.01
N LEU A 345 -1.89 13.02 -9.46
CA LEU A 345 -3.07 12.51 -10.12
C LEU A 345 -2.94 12.71 -11.64
N PRO A 346 -2.92 11.65 -12.45
CA PRO A 346 -2.76 11.76 -13.90
C PRO A 346 -3.97 12.43 -14.56
N ALA A 347 -3.72 13.16 -15.66
CA ALA A 347 -4.78 13.83 -16.42
C ALA A 347 -5.59 12.88 -17.32
N SER A 348 -5.08 11.70 -17.64
CA SER A 348 -5.75 10.69 -18.47
C SER A 348 -5.14 9.31 -18.29
N MET A 349 -5.86 8.26 -18.72
CA MET A 349 -5.28 6.91 -18.79
C MET A 349 -4.15 6.79 -19.82
N ASP A 350 -4.12 7.65 -20.83
CA ASP A 350 -3.00 7.68 -21.78
C ASP A 350 -1.73 8.26 -21.14
N ALA A 351 -1.88 9.20 -20.20
CA ALA A 351 -0.75 9.66 -19.37
C ALA A 351 -0.22 8.52 -18.49
N VAL A 352 -1.11 7.77 -17.83
CA VAL A 352 -0.75 6.59 -17.01
C VAL A 352 0.08 5.58 -17.83
N ARG A 353 -0.38 5.27 -19.05
CA ARG A 353 0.30 4.30 -19.94
C ARG A 353 1.66 4.78 -20.45
N GLN A 354 1.97 6.07 -20.34
CA GLN A 354 3.25 6.66 -20.72
C GLN A 354 4.23 6.75 -19.55
N GLN A 355 3.75 6.57 -18.32
CA GLN A 355 4.60 6.59 -17.13
C GLN A 355 5.56 5.40 -17.14
N LYS A 356 6.73 5.63 -16.57
CA LYS A 356 7.74 4.61 -16.31
C LYS A 356 7.52 4.04 -14.91
N GLU A 357 7.43 2.72 -14.79
CA GLU A 357 7.06 2.06 -13.53
C GLU A 357 8.02 2.37 -12.37
N ASP A 358 9.29 2.69 -12.66
CA ASP A 358 10.31 3.00 -11.65
C ASP A 358 10.56 4.51 -11.44
N VAL A 359 9.89 5.40 -12.18
CA VAL A 359 10.10 6.85 -12.07
C VAL A 359 8.90 7.51 -11.40
N PRO A 360 9.06 8.12 -10.23
CA PRO A 360 7.97 8.83 -9.57
C PRO A 360 7.64 10.13 -10.31
N HIS A 361 6.35 10.45 -10.39
CA HIS A 361 5.85 11.77 -10.81
C HIS A 361 6.38 12.23 -12.19
N ASP A 362 6.41 11.32 -13.16
CA ASP A 362 6.93 11.57 -14.51
C ASP A 362 5.86 11.99 -15.52
N SER A 363 4.61 12.21 -15.09
CA SER A 363 3.57 12.77 -15.96
C SER A 363 3.99 14.15 -16.48
N ALA A 364 3.82 14.37 -17.79
CA ALA A 364 4.12 15.66 -18.41
C ALA A 364 3.17 16.79 -17.96
N ASP A 365 1.89 16.48 -17.74
CA ASP A 365 0.85 17.41 -17.33
C ASP A 365 -0.15 16.70 -16.41
N PRO A 366 0.19 16.49 -15.13
CA PRO A 366 -0.72 15.85 -14.18
C PRO A 366 -1.91 16.76 -13.85
N LEU A 367 -3.08 16.17 -13.62
CA LEU A 367 -4.26 16.90 -13.13
C LEU A 367 -3.95 17.60 -11.80
N TYR A 368 -3.25 16.90 -10.91
CA TYR A 368 -2.70 17.46 -9.68
C TYR A 368 -1.28 16.94 -9.46
N ALA A 369 -0.33 17.84 -9.24
CA ALA A 369 1.06 17.46 -8.99
C ALA A 369 1.27 16.81 -7.60
N PHE A 370 2.36 16.06 -7.44
CA PHE A 370 2.83 15.64 -6.13
C PHE A 370 2.96 16.82 -5.16
N GLY A 371 2.53 16.61 -3.91
CA GLY A 371 2.55 17.66 -2.89
C GLY A 371 1.47 18.74 -3.06
N PHE A 372 0.55 18.60 -4.02
CA PHE A 372 -0.57 19.54 -4.15
C PHE A 372 -1.55 19.41 -2.98
N GLY A 373 -2.12 20.54 -2.57
CA GLY A 373 -3.21 20.62 -1.61
C GLY A 373 -3.47 22.07 -1.21
N LEU A 374 -4.71 22.52 -1.31
CA LEU A 374 -5.14 23.86 -0.94
C LEU A 374 -5.40 23.95 0.56
N THR A 375 -5.42 25.18 1.07
CA THR A 375 -5.94 25.52 2.40
C THR A 375 -7.19 26.37 2.24
N PHE A 376 -8.01 26.50 3.29
CA PHE A 376 -9.08 27.49 3.27
C PHE A 376 -8.50 28.90 3.13
N VAL A 377 -9.20 29.74 2.38
CA VAL A 377 -8.88 31.16 2.25
C VAL A 377 -9.57 31.86 3.42
N ASN A 378 -8.79 32.58 4.23
CA ASN A 378 -9.30 33.38 5.35
C ASN A 378 -10.00 34.66 4.89
#